data_AF-A0A1Y1XJY6-F1
#
_entry.id   AF-A0A1Y1XJY6-F1
#
_cell.length_a   1.000
_cell.length_b   1.000
_cell.length_c   1.000
_cell.angle_alpha   90.00
_cell.angle_beta   90.00
_cell.angle_gamma   90.00
#
_symmetry.space_group_name_H-M   'P 1'
#
loop_
_entity.id
_entity.type
_entity.pdbx_description
1 polymer ?
#
loop_
_entity_poly.entity_id
_entity_poly.type
_entity_poly.pdbx_seq_one_letter_code
_entity_poly.pdbx_strand_id
1 'polypeptide(L)'
;MKNINRYIKYFFFSIIFIATISLIIYQGIKDFIVNLPTSYHSLFFVFLGIWLWGINMHVLVNSKIDCTALLNPEVRPLRNSSTGFINHRNIYNLALDFTAFLCSSILLYNYCGTFYEKSTLIWIPISTLIITIYIIFMPHRIMYRKERMKFVDALIRIITPTIKVETPFFDNVLADLITSFSKVVGDVYVALAELFIELVVVPAADKRFGDNIIADTGKSQKDASVHIHHHILLDLIGSLMILVPYLFRLKQCIADYNTKATPTQRRKSLLNAIKYGTSIPVYCLSGYYSWIKSDIKSTDDKDLLAPMYKHAKIIFIFW
;
A
#
# COMPACT_ATOMS: atom_id res chain seq x y z
N MET A 1 -17.84 -34.76 -4.28
CA MET A 1 -16.63 -34.26 -3.57
C MET A 1 -16.38 -32.75 -3.74
N LYS A 2 -16.32 -32.17 -4.95
CA LYS A 2 -16.04 -30.72 -5.13
C LYS A 2 -17.06 -29.78 -4.44
N ASN A 3 -18.36 -30.09 -4.48
CA ASN A 3 -19.38 -29.28 -3.82
C ASN A 3 -19.27 -29.35 -2.29
N ILE A 4 -18.93 -30.52 -1.73
CA ILE A 4 -18.74 -30.71 -0.27
C ILE A 4 -17.57 -29.87 0.23
N ASN A 5 -16.43 -29.88 -0.47
CA ASN A 5 -15.28 -29.05 -0.13
C ASN A 5 -15.62 -27.54 -0.16
N ARG A 6 -16.49 -27.14 -1.11
CA ARG A 6 -16.98 -25.76 -1.19
C ARG A 6 -17.86 -25.37 0.01
N TYR A 7 -18.76 -26.24 0.43
CA TYR A 7 -19.59 -25.98 1.62
C TYR A 7 -18.76 -25.92 2.90
N ILE A 8 -17.81 -26.83 3.09
CA ILE A 8 -16.89 -26.83 4.24
C ILE A 8 -16.09 -25.53 4.28
N LYS A 9 -15.55 -25.09 3.13
CA LYS A 9 -14.82 -23.82 3.01
C LYS A 9 -15.68 -22.63 3.44
N TYR A 10 -16.88 -22.49 2.89
CA TYR A 10 -17.73 -21.35 3.24
C TYR A 10 -18.24 -21.40 4.68
N PHE A 11 -18.52 -22.59 5.21
CA PHE A 11 -18.87 -22.75 6.62
C PHE A 11 -17.75 -22.28 7.55
N PHE A 12 -16.52 -22.69 7.28
CA PHE A 12 -15.34 -22.23 8.03
C PHE A 12 -15.16 -20.71 7.95
N PHE A 13 -15.33 -20.12 6.77
CA PHE A 13 -15.27 -18.67 6.60
C PHE A 13 -16.37 -17.96 7.39
N SER A 14 -17.60 -18.46 7.35
CA SER A 14 -18.70 -17.89 8.14
C SER A 14 -18.40 -17.90 9.64
N ILE A 15 -17.80 -18.98 10.17
CA ILE A 15 -17.39 -19.02 11.59
C ILE A 15 -16.36 -17.93 11.88
N ILE A 16 -15.32 -17.79 11.05
CA ILE A 16 -14.29 -16.76 11.22
C ILE A 16 -14.91 -15.36 11.20
N PHE A 17 -15.82 -15.09 10.26
CA PHE A 17 -16.48 -13.79 10.15
C PHE A 17 -17.40 -13.49 11.34
N ILE A 18 -18.15 -14.49 11.82
CA ILE A 18 -19.01 -14.32 13.00
C ILE A 18 -18.14 -14.04 14.23
N ALA A 19 -17.02 -14.75 14.38
CA ALA A 19 -16.08 -14.53 15.48
C ALA A 19 -15.47 -13.13 15.44
N THR A 20 -15.05 -12.63 14.27
CA THR A 20 -14.52 -11.27 14.16
C THR A 20 -15.58 -10.20 14.39
N ILE A 21 -16.80 -10.38 13.88
CA ILE A 21 -17.91 -9.46 14.15
C ILE A 21 -18.22 -9.43 15.65
N SER A 22 -18.25 -10.59 16.31
CA SER A 22 -18.47 -10.67 17.76
C SER A 22 -17.38 -9.95 18.54
N LEU A 23 -16.11 -10.08 18.12
CA LEU A 23 -14.98 -9.37 18.69
C LEU A 23 -15.12 -7.84 18.53
N ILE A 24 -15.51 -7.37 17.33
CA ILE A 24 -15.72 -5.94 17.05
C ILE A 24 -16.84 -5.38 17.93
N ILE A 25 -17.93 -6.12 18.08
CA ILE A 25 -19.06 -5.72 18.94
C ILE A 25 -18.61 -5.67 20.41
N TYR A 26 -17.84 -6.65 20.87
CA TYR A 26 -17.36 -6.72 22.25
C TYR A 26 -16.40 -5.58 22.60
N GLN A 27 -15.45 -5.26 21.72
CA GLN A 27 -14.47 -4.19 21.95
C GLN A 27 -15.04 -2.79 21.66
N GLY A 28 -16.09 -2.69 20.85
CA GLY A 28 -16.54 -1.44 20.27
C GLY A 28 -15.72 -1.04 19.05
N ILE A 29 -16.37 -0.49 18.03
CA ILE A 29 -15.77 -0.21 16.72
C ILE A 29 -14.55 0.73 16.83
N LYS A 30 -14.66 1.78 17.65
CA LYS A 30 -13.60 2.79 17.80
C LYS A 30 -12.35 2.17 18.41
N ASP A 31 -12.51 1.46 19.52
CA ASP A 31 -11.38 0.88 20.25
C ASP A 31 -10.76 -0.28 19.48
N PHE A 32 -11.58 -1.07 18.77
CA PHE A 32 -11.08 -2.10 17.84
C PHE A 32 -10.15 -1.49 16.77
N ILE A 33 -10.56 -0.40 16.11
CA ILE A 33 -9.75 0.23 15.07
C ILE A 33 -8.46 0.82 15.66
N VAL A 34 -8.54 1.52 16.79
CA VAL A 34 -7.38 2.19 17.41
C VAL A 34 -6.37 1.19 17.96
N ASN A 35 -6.83 0.06 18.48
CA ASN A 35 -5.95 -0.96 19.06
C ASN A 35 -5.27 -1.85 18.01
N LEU A 36 -5.72 -1.82 16.75
CA LEU A 36 -5.09 -2.60 15.69
C LEU A 36 -3.79 -1.92 15.18
N PRO A 37 -2.71 -2.70 14.99
CA PRO A 37 -1.51 -2.24 14.32
C PRO A 37 -1.78 -1.65 12.93
N THR A 38 -1.01 -0.64 12.54
CA THR A 38 -1.11 0.06 11.25
C THR A 38 -1.07 -0.89 10.05
N SER A 39 -0.30 -1.97 10.13
CA SER A 39 -0.23 -3.00 9.08
C SER A 39 -1.57 -3.68 8.80
N TYR A 40 -2.44 -3.85 9.80
CA TYR A 40 -3.80 -4.36 9.58
C TYR A 40 -4.72 -3.32 8.94
N HIS A 41 -4.56 -2.03 9.23
CA HIS A 41 -5.31 -0.98 8.53
C HIS A 41 -4.98 -0.99 7.04
N SER A 42 -3.69 -1.07 6.69
CA SER A 42 -3.25 -1.18 5.30
C SER A 42 -3.83 -2.40 4.60
N LEU A 43 -3.74 -3.58 5.23
CA LEU A 43 -4.28 -4.82 4.69
C LEU A 43 -5.79 -4.78 4.48
N PHE A 44 -6.52 -4.19 5.44
CA PHE A 44 -7.96 -3.99 5.32
C PHE A 44 -8.31 -3.20 4.05
N PHE A 45 -7.65 -2.06 3.81
CA PHE A 45 -7.89 -1.28 2.61
C PHE A 45 -7.48 -2.02 1.34
N VAL A 46 -6.34 -2.71 1.32
CA VAL A 46 -5.94 -3.54 0.16
C VAL A 46 -7.04 -4.54 -0.20
N PHE A 47 -7.59 -5.27 0.78
CA PHE A 47 -8.64 -6.24 0.53
C PHE A 47 -9.99 -5.61 0.16
N LEU A 48 -10.31 -4.46 0.76
CA LEU A 48 -11.44 -3.64 0.32
C LEU A 48 -11.31 -3.25 -1.16
N GLY A 49 -10.10 -2.90 -1.61
CA GLY A 49 -9.81 -2.61 -3.01
C GLY A 49 -10.11 -3.80 -3.93
N ILE A 50 -9.78 -5.02 -3.53
CA ILE A 50 -10.09 -6.25 -4.29
C ILE A 50 -11.61 -6.47 -4.36
N TRP A 51 -12.33 -6.26 -3.26
CA TRP A 51 -13.80 -6.34 -3.22
C TRP A 51 -14.46 -5.32 -4.15
N LEU A 52 -14.05 -4.06 -4.06
CA LEU A 52 -14.57 -2.97 -4.89
C LEU A 52 -14.25 -3.22 -6.37
N TRP A 53 -13.08 -3.77 -6.69
CA TRP A 53 -12.75 -4.20 -8.04
C TRP A 53 -13.69 -5.32 -8.52
N GLY A 54 -13.96 -6.32 -7.68
CA GLY A 54 -14.93 -7.38 -7.98
C GLY A 54 -16.34 -6.84 -8.27
N ILE A 55 -16.80 -5.88 -7.46
CA ILE A 55 -18.09 -5.18 -7.66
C ILE A 55 -18.09 -4.40 -8.97
N ASN A 56 -17.05 -3.62 -9.26
CA ASN A 56 -16.93 -2.89 -10.52
C ASN A 56 -17.03 -3.84 -11.72
N MET A 57 -16.30 -4.95 -11.70
CA MET A 57 -16.36 -5.95 -12.76
C MET A 57 -17.75 -6.58 -12.90
N HIS A 58 -18.39 -6.89 -11.78
CA HIS A 58 -19.74 -7.46 -11.78
C HIS A 58 -20.77 -6.46 -12.36
N VAL A 59 -20.70 -5.19 -11.97
CA VAL A 59 -21.58 -4.14 -12.50
C VAL A 59 -21.38 -3.94 -14.00
N LEU A 60 -20.12 -3.90 -14.48
CA LEU A 60 -19.84 -3.75 -15.91
C LEU A 60 -20.39 -4.92 -16.74
N VAL A 61 -20.24 -6.15 -16.25
CA VAL A 61 -20.81 -7.34 -16.90
C VAL A 61 -22.34 -7.27 -16.92
N ASN A 62 -22.98 -6.86 -15.82
CA ASN A 62 -24.44 -6.72 -15.76
C ASN A 62 -24.97 -5.61 -16.68
N SER A 63 -24.19 -4.55 -16.86
CA SER A 63 -24.46 -3.47 -17.81
C SER A 63 -24.16 -3.83 -19.27
N LYS A 64 -23.83 -5.10 -19.57
CA LYS A 64 -23.50 -5.61 -20.90
C LYS A 64 -22.30 -4.93 -21.58
N ILE A 65 -21.36 -4.39 -20.78
CA ILE A 65 -20.10 -3.83 -21.30
C ILE A 65 -19.10 -4.97 -21.47
N ASP A 66 -18.48 -5.07 -22.65
CA ASP A 66 -17.43 -6.07 -22.91
C ASP A 66 -16.15 -5.73 -22.14
N CYS A 67 -16.05 -6.31 -20.95
CA CYS A 67 -14.90 -6.21 -20.07
C CYS A 67 -13.61 -6.78 -20.69
N THR A 68 -13.73 -7.73 -21.61
CA THR A 68 -12.58 -8.36 -22.26
C THR A 68 -11.95 -7.38 -23.24
N ALA A 69 -12.76 -6.71 -24.06
CA ALA A 69 -12.31 -5.65 -24.95
C ALA A 69 -11.75 -4.44 -24.18
N LEU A 70 -12.36 -4.08 -23.04
CA LEU A 70 -11.94 -2.92 -22.25
C LEU A 70 -10.59 -3.13 -21.52
N LEU A 71 -10.33 -4.35 -21.07
CA LEU A 71 -9.22 -4.66 -20.16
C LEU A 71 -8.07 -5.43 -20.82
N ASN A 72 -8.26 -5.94 -22.04
CA ASN A 72 -7.16 -6.50 -22.81
C ASN A 72 -6.36 -5.38 -23.49
N PRO A 73 -5.06 -5.24 -23.19
CA PRO A 73 -4.17 -4.33 -23.91
C PRO A 73 -3.84 -4.81 -25.33
N GLU A 74 -4.29 -6.01 -25.72
CA GLU A 74 -4.03 -6.62 -27.03
C GLU A 74 -4.96 -6.06 -28.12
N VAL A 75 -4.74 -4.79 -28.46
CA VAL A 75 -4.66 -4.37 -29.86
C VAL A 75 -3.17 -4.25 -30.20
N ARG A 76 -2.46 -5.38 -30.11
CA ARG A 76 -1.19 -5.63 -30.81
C ARG A 76 -1.42 -6.91 -31.63
N PRO A 77 -1.32 -6.86 -32.96
CA PRO A 77 -1.96 -7.83 -33.87
C PRO A 77 -1.30 -9.22 -33.94
N LEU A 78 -0.55 -9.68 -32.94
CA LEU A 78 0.32 -10.88 -33.06
C LEU A 78 0.23 -11.89 -31.91
N ARG A 79 -0.81 -11.89 -31.08
CA ARG A 79 -0.99 -12.94 -30.06
C ARG A 79 -2.42 -13.46 -30.03
N ASN A 80 -2.55 -14.78 -30.20
CA ASN A 80 -3.81 -15.50 -30.35
C ASN A 80 -4.82 -15.16 -29.24
N SER A 81 -5.93 -14.57 -29.67
CA SER A 81 -7.09 -14.14 -28.89
C SER A 81 -7.98 -15.32 -28.45
N SER A 82 -7.48 -16.19 -27.57
CA SER A 82 -8.26 -17.33 -27.06
C SER A 82 -8.14 -17.57 -25.56
N THR A 83 -8.28 -16.53 -24.74
CA THR A 83 -8.69 -16.66 -23.32
C THR A 83 -9.39 -15.36 -22.90
N GLY A 84 -10.72 -15.28 -22.79
CA GLY A 84 -11.55 -16.05 -21.87
C GLY A 84 -11.99 -15.11 -20.75
N PHE A 85 -13.19 -14.53 -20.91
CA PHE A 85 -14.02 -13.74 -19.99
C PHE A 85 -13.41 -13.49 -18.60
N ILE A 86 -13.24 -12.22 -18.21
CA ILE A 86 -12.88 -11.89 -16.82
C ILE A 86 -13.96 -12.43 -15.90
N ASN A 87 -13.59 -13.46 -15.14
CA ASN A 87 -14.52 -14.16 -14.28
C ASN A 87 -14.59 -13.42 -12.94
N HIS A 88 -15.55 -12.50 -12.80
CA HIS A 88 -15.80 -11.77 -11.56
C HIS A 88 -15.96 -12.70 -10.35
N ARG A 89 -16.43 -13.95 -10.53
CA ARG A 89 -16.52 -14.94 -9.45
C ARG A 89 -15.16 -15.33 -8.90
N ASN A 90 -14.13 -15.40 -9.73
CA ASN A 90 -12.76 -15.70 -9.27
C ASN A 90 -12.20 -14.53 -8.45
N ILE A 91 -12.53 -13.29 -8.82
CA ILE A 91 -12.14 -12.09 -8.06
C ILE A 91 -12.81 -12.09 -6.69
N TYR A 92 -14.12 -12.40 -6.62
CA TYR A 92 -14.81 -12.52 -5.33
C TYR A 92 -14.28 -13.65 -4.46
N ASN A 93 -13.98 -14.81 -5.04
CA ASN A 93 -13.38 -15.90 -4.27
C ASN A 93 -11.98 -15.53 -3.74
N LEU A 94 -11.17 -14.82 -4.54
CA LEU A 94 -9.89 -14.31 -4.10
C LEU A 94 -10.05 -13.29 -2.95
N ALA A 95 -11.02 -12.38 -3.08
CA ALA A 95 -11.35 -11.39 -2.04
C ALA A 95 -11.78 -12.08 -0.73
N LEU A 96 -12.64 -13.10 -0.82
CA LEU A 96 -13.08 -13.89 0.32
C LEU A 96 -11.91 -14.62 1.00
N ASP A 97 -11.02 -15.24 0.23
CA ASP A 97 -9.87 -15.96 0.78
C ASP A 97 -8.91 -15.03 1.53
N PHE A 98 -8.62 -13.84 0.98
CA PHE A 98 -7.82 -12.83 1.66
C PHE A 98 -8.51 -12.24 2.89
N THR A 99 -9.81 -11.99 2.82
CA THR A 99 -10.56 -11.45 3.97
C THR A 99 -10.61 -12.47 5.10
N ALA A 100 -10.82 -13.76 4.79
CA ALA A 100 -10.79 -14.84 5.78
C ALA A 100 -9.40 -14.97 6.42
N PHE A 101 -8.32 -14.82 5.64
CA PHE A 101 -6.95 -14.80 6.15
C PHE A 101 -6.72 -13.62 7.11
N LEU A 102 -7.17 -12.41 6.75
CA LEU A 102 -7.08 -11.23 7.63
C LEU A 102 -7.84 -11.45 8.93
N CYS A 103 -9.10 -11.87 8.85
CA CYS A 103 -9.94 -12.09 10.00
C CYS A 103 -9.35 -13.16 10.93
N SER A 104 -8.82 -14.25 10.38
CA SER A 104 -8.12 -15.28 11.16
C SER A 104 -6.91 -14.70 11.89
N SER A 105 -6.13 -13.86 11.22
CA SER A 105 -4.94 -13.24 11.82
C SER A 105 -5.29 -12.22 12.92
N ILE A 106 -6.35 -11.44 12.74
CA ILE A 106 -6.86 -10.52 13.76
C ILE A 106 -7.33 -11.28 15.01
N LEU A 107 -8.05 -12.40 14.83
CA LEU A 107 -8.46 -13.24 15.95
C LEU A 107 -7.24 -13.80 16.69
N LEU A 108 -6.24 -14.29 15.95
CA LEU A 108 -4.99 -14.78 16.52
C LEU A 108 -4.25 -13.69 17.30
N TYR A 109 -4.15 -12.47 16.74
CA TYR A 109 -3.52 -11.33 17.39
C TYR A 109 -4.19 -10.97 18.72
N ASN A 110 -5.53 -10.91 18.74
CA ASN A 110 -6.28 -10.59 19.95
C ASN A 110 -6.19 -11.70 21.00
N TYR A 111 -6.22 -12.97 20.57
CA TYR A 111 -6.05 -14.11 21.46
C TYR A 111 -4.65 -14.11 22.10
N CYS A 112 -3.60 -14.02 21.29
CA CYS A 112 -2.22 -13.95 21.78
C CYS A 112 -1.94 -12.69 22.61
N GLY A 113 -2.66 -11.60 22.37
CA GLY A 113 -2.58 -10.36 23.16
C GLY A 113 -2.94 -10.49 24.62
N THR A 114 -3.63 -11.58 25.01
CA THR A 114 -3.92 -11.87 26.42
C THR A 114 -2.75 -12.53 27.15
N PHE A 115 -1.77 -13.09 26.42
CA PHE A 115 -0.68 -13.90 26.99
C PHE A 115 0.72 -13.34 26.75
N TYR A 116 0.94 -12.61 25.66
CA TYR A 116 2.27 -12.19 25.21
C TYR A 116 2.46 -10.67 25.28
N GLU A 117 3.73 -10.25 25.39
CA GLU A 117 4.12 -8.85 25.33
C GLU A 117 3.97 -8.25 23.93
N LYS A 118 3.83 -6.92 23.87
CA LYS A 118 3.66 -6.17 22.61
C LYS A 118 4.78 -6.42 21.60
N SER A 119 6.02 -6.59 22.06
CA SER A 119 7.20 -6.88 21.22
C SER A 119 7.03 -8.16 20.39
N THR A 120 6.45 -9.20 21.00
CA THR A 120 6.20 -10.47 20.33
C THR A 120 4.94 -10.41 19.45
N LEU A 121 3.92 -9.66 19.88
CA LEU A 121 2.68 -9.51 19.14
C LEU A 121 2.83 -8.85 17.77
N ILE A 122 3.79 -7.92 17.63
CA ILE A 122 4.03 -7.18 16.38
C ILE A 122 4.42 -8.12 15.22
N TRP A 123 4.95 -9.30 15.49
CA TRP A 123 5.31 -10.27 14.45
C TRP A 123 4.12 -10.89 13.72
N ILE A 124 2.96 -11.02 14.37
CA ILE A 124 1.74 -11.58 13.76
C ILE A 124 1.25 -10.71 12.58
N PRO A 125 0.97 -9.40 12.75
CA PRO A 125 0.51 -8.56 11.66
C PRO A 125 1.58 -8.36 10.58
N ILE A 126 2.87 -8.26 10.95
CA ILE A 126 3.97 -8.16 9.98
C ILE A 126 4.05 -9.42 9.11
N SER A 127 3.99 -10.60 9.73
CA SER A 127 4.00 -11.87 9.00
C SER A 127 2.80 -11.99 8.08
N THR A 128 1.63 -11.52 8.52
CA THR A 128 0.40 -11.45 7.70
C THR A 128 0.59 -10.54 6.49
N LEU A 129 1.24 -9.39 6.68
CA LEU A 129 1.57 -8.45 5.60
C LEU A 129 2.50 -9.10 4.57
N ILE A 130 3.61 -9.70 5.02
CA ILE A 130 4.60 -10.34 4.13
C ILE A 130 3.97 -11.50 3.36
N ILE A 131 3.21 -12.37 4.04
CA ILE A 131 2.51 -13.50 3.41
C ILE A 131 1.51 -12.97 2.37
N THR A 132 0.78 -11.90 2.68
CA THR A 132 -0.18 -11.30 1.74
C THR A 132 0.53 -10.76 0.50
N ILE A 133 1.60 -9.98 0.67
CA ILE A 133 2.41 -9.44 -0.42
C ILE A 133 2.95 -10.60 -1.27
N TYR A 134 3.54 -11.61 -0.64
CA TYR A 134 4.04 -12.80 -1.32
C TYR A 134 2.94 -13.49 -2.15
N ILE A 135 1.75 -13.74 -1.57
CA ILE A 135 0.63 -14.36 -2.29
C ILE A 135 0.20 -13.51 -3.48
N ILE A 136 0.16 -12.18 -3.36
CA ILE A 136 -0.21 -11.28 -4.47
C ILE A 136 0.78 -11.41 -5.63
N PHE A 137 2.09 -11.39 -5.36
CA PHE A 137 3.13 -11.34 -6.39
C PHE A 137 3.64 -12.72 -6.85
N MET A 138 3.33 -13.81 -6.14
CA MET A 138 3.89 -15.12 -6.48
C MET A 138 3.36 -15.67 -7.82
N PRO A 139 4.24 -16.28 -8.65
CA PRO A 139 3.86 -16.88 -9.93
C PRO A 139 3.25 -18.29 -9.80
N HIS A 140 3.11 -18.83 -8.59
CA HIS A 140 2.62 -20.19 -8.34
C HIS A 140 1.14 -20.38 -8.72
N ARG A 141 0.76 -21.62 -9.07
CA ARG A 141 -0.61 -22.01 -9.49
C ARG A 141 -1.66 -21.97 -8.37
N ILE A 142 -1.23 -21.71 -7.14
CA ILE A 142 -2.08 -21.58 -5.96
C ILE A 142 -2.92 -20.30 -6.07
N MET A 143 -4.13 -20.24 -5.50
CA MET A 143 -4.92 -19.01 -5.25
C MET A 143 -5.32 -18.13 -6.46
N TYR A 144 -5.88 -18.69 -7.54
CA TYR A 144 -6.34 -17.89 -8.71
C TYR A 144 -5.21 -17.16 -9.47
N ARG A 145 -4.11 -17.87 -9.76
CA ARG A 145 -2.90 -17.36 -10.47
C ARG A 145 -3.20 -16.43 -11.65
N LYS A 146 -4.16 -16.77 -12.50
CA LYS A 146 -4.45 -15.99 -13.72
C LYS A 146 -4.84 -14.55 -13.40
N GLU A 147 -5.65 -14.33 -12.38
CA GLU A 147 -6.10 -12.97 -12.03
C GLU A 147 -4.98 -12.17 -11.36
N ARG A 148 -4.18 -12.82 -10.50
CA ARG A 148 -3.01 -12.16 -9.89
C ARG A 148 -1.96 -11.77 -10.92
N MET A 149 -1.64 -12.65 -11.86
CA MET A 149 -0.65 -12.33 -12.90
C MET A 149 -1.12 -11.19 -13.80
N LYS A 150 -2.40 -11.09 -14.14
CA LYS A 150 -2.94 -9.91 -14.87
C LYS A 150 -2.72 -8.61 -14.09
N PHE A 151 -2.93 -8.64 -12.77
CA PHE A 151 -2.66 -7.50 -11.89
C PHE A 151 -1.18 -7.16 -11.84
N VAL A 152 -0.30 -8.15 -11.64
CA VAL A 152 1.16 -7.97 -11.62
C VAL A 152 1.68 -7.43 -12.95
N ASP A 153 1.23 -7.99 -14.07
CA ASP A 153 1.63 -7.53 -15.41
C ASP A 153 1.20 -6.07 -15.64
N ALA A 154 0.01 -5.68 -15.16
CA ALA A 154 -0.46 -4.30 -15.22
C ALA A 154 0.36 -3.36 -14.33
N LEU A 155 0.69 -3.77 -13.10
CA LEU A 155 1.60 -3.03 -12.23
C LEU A 155 2.98 -2.83 -12.88
N ILE A 156 3.55 -3.89 -13.45
CA ILE A 156 4.85 -3.82 -14.12
C ILE A 156 4.79 -2.82 -15.28
N ARG A 157 3.73 -2.82 -16.09
CA ARG A 157 3.56 -1.82 -17.16
C ARG A 157 3.46 -0.39 -16.63
N ILE A 158 2.72 -0.18 -15.54
CA ILE A 158 2.57 1.14 -14.91
C ILE A 158 3.90 1.63 -14.34
N ILE A 159 4.71 0.75 -13.75
CA ILE A 159 6.01 1.10 -13.17
C ILE A 159 7.04 1.34 -14.28
N THR A 160 7.06 0.50 -15.31
CA THR A 160 8.05 0.53 -16.39
C THR A 160 8.04 1.88 -17.12
N PRO A 161 9.17 2.61 -17.19
CA PRO A 161 9.20 3.92 -17.82
C PRO A 161 8.98 3.80 -19.34
N THR A 162 7.88 4.36 -19.84
CA THR A 162 7.61 4.43 -21.29
C THR A 162 6.87 5.72 -21.59
N ILE A 163 7.53 6.65 -22.28
CA ILE A 163 6.97 7.97 -22.63
C ILE A 163 6.56 8.03 -24.11
N LYS A 164 7.03 7.07 -24.92
CA LYS A 164 6.84 7.05 -26.38
C LYS A 164 5.66 6.19 -26.85
N VAL A 165 4.95 5.56 -25.93
CA VAL A 165 3.84 4.65 -26.24
C VAL A 165 2.60 5.16 -25.54
N GLU A 166 1.48 5.17 -26.27
CA GLU A 166 0.18 5.52 -25.70
C GLU A 166 -0.20 4.54 -24.59
N THR A 167 -0.77 5.06 -23.51
CA THR A 167 -1.09 4.25 -22.35
C THR A 167 -2.44 3.54 -22.53
N PRO A 168 -2.50 2.21 -22.33
CA PRO A 168 -3.77 1.48 -22.38
C PRO A 168 -4.77 2.03 -21.35
N PHE A 169 -6.06 2.02 -21.72
CA PHE A 169 -7.13 2.50 -20.82
C PHE A 169 -7.10 1.80 -19.45
N PHE A 170 -6.90 0.48 -19.42
CA PHE A 170 -6.82 -0.27 -18.17
C PHE A 170 -5.66 0.19 -17.27
N ASP A 171 -4.50 0.49 -17.85
CA ASP A 171 -3.33 0.94 -17.10
C ASP A 171 -3.58 2.34 -16.50
N ASN A 172 -4.38 3.18 -17.15
CA ASN A 172 -4.84 4.46 -16.62
C ASN A 172 -5.79 4.27 -15.43
N VAL A 173 -6.78 3.38 -15.56
CA VAL A 173 -7.73 3.08 -14.47
C VAL A 173 -7.01 2.51 -13.25
N LEU A 174 -6.09 1.57 -13.46
CA LEU A 174 -5.32 0.99 -12.36
C LEU A 174 -4.38 2.01 -11.72
N ALA A 175 -3.75 2.90 -12.49
CA ALA A 175 -2.93 3.97 -11.92
C ALA A 175 -3.79 4.94 -11.08
N ASP A 176 -4.97 5.34 -11.56
CA ASP A 176 -5.89 6.19 -10.81
C ASP A 176 -6.38 5.48 -9.52
N LEU A 177 -6.60 4.16 -9.56
CA LEU A 177 -6.84 3.36 -8.37
C LEU A 177 -5.65 3.44 -7.40
N ILE A 178 -4.42 3.16 -7.84
CA ILE A 178 -3.23 3.18 -6.97
C ILE A 178 -3.00 4.59 -6.39
N THR A 179 -3.27 5.67 -7.14
CA THR A 179 -3.19 7.03 -6.59
C THR A 179 -4.20 7.28 -5.47
N SER A 180 -5.40 6.71 -5.56
CA SER A 180 -6.41 6.78 -4.49
C SER A 180 -5.99 5.97 -3.25
N PHE A 181 -5.07 5.03 -3.42
CA PHE A 181 -4.49 4.17 -2.38
C PHE A 181 -3.10 4.66 -1.92
N SER A 182 -2.69 5.88 -2.25
CA SER A 182 -1.35 6.40 -1.95
C SER A 182 -0.98 6.33 -0.47
N LYS A 183 -1.92 6.63 0.43
CA LYS A 183 -1.72 6.49 1.88
C LYS A 183 -1.51 5.03 2.29
N VAL A 184 -2.28 4.11 1.72
CA VAL A 184 -2.15 2.66 1.97
C VAL A 184 -0.77 2.16 1.51
N VAL A 185 -0.29 2.62 0.36
CA VAL A 185 1.08 2.31 -0.13
C VAL A 185 2.13 2.84 0.85
N GLY A 186 1.96 4.07 1.34
CA GLY A 186 2.82 4.64 2.37
C GLY A 186 2.83 3.82 3.67
N ASP A 187 1.66 3.40 4.16
CA ASP A 187 1.54 2.65 5.40
C ASP A 187 2.10 1.21 5.27
N VAL A 188 1.96 0.57 4.10
CA VAL A 188 2.66 -0.70 3.79
C VAL A 188 4.16 -0.49 3.82
N TYR A 189 4.67 0.60 3.23
CA TYR A 189 6.09 0.90 3.25
C TYR A 189 6.61 1.14 4.67
N VAL A 190 5.92 1.94 5.48
CA VAL A 190 6.29 2.22 6.88
C VAL A 190 6.42 0.91 7.67
N ALA A 191 5.45 -0.01 7.54
CA ALA A 191 5.53 -1.30 8.21
C ALA A 191 6.74 -2.16 7.77
N LEU A 192 7.10 -2.10 6.48
CA LEU A 192 8.29 -2.78 5.97
C LEU A 192 9.60 -2.11 6.40
N ALA A 193 9.61 -0.78 6.49
CA ALA A 193 10.75 0.00 6.92
C ALA A 193 11.02 -0.17 8.43
N GLU A 194 9.98 -0.18 9.26
CA GLU A 194 10.08 -0.53 10.69
C GLU A 194 10.69 -1.93 10.88
N LEU A 195 10.22 -2.90 10.10
CA LEU A 195 10.80 -4.25 10.11
C LEU A 195 12.28 -4.25 9.72
N PHE A 196 12.66 -3.49 8.69
CA PHE A 196 14.06 -3.37 8.26
C PHE A 196 14.93 -2.71 9.33
N ILE A 197 14.41 -1.69 10.01
CA ILE A 197 15.11 -1.04 11.12
C ILE A 197 15.38 -2.05 12.24
N GLU A 198 14.35 -2.77 12.69
CA GLU A 198 14.47 -3.73 13.80
C GLU A 198 15.36 -4.93 13.45
N LEU A 199 15.27 -5.47 12.23
CA LEU A 199 16.03 -6.67 11.84
C LEU A 199 17.45 -6.40 11.37
N VAL A 200 17.71 -5.23 10.77
CA VAL A 200 18.98 -4.95 10.11
C VAL A 200 19.71 -3.79 10.78
N VAL A 201 19.04 -2.65 10.95
CA VAL A 201 19.70 -1.43 11.45
C VAL A 201 20.07 -1.55 12.92
N VAL A 202 19.15 -1.99 13.78
CA VAL A 202 19.41 -2.10 15.23
C VAL A 202 20.55 -3.09 15.52
N PRO A 203 20.57 -4.32 14.97
CA PRO A 203 21.69 -5.24 15.18
C PRO A 203 23.01 -4.77 14.55
N ALA A 204 22.96 -4.06 13.42
CA ALA A 204 24.17 -3.52 12.79
C ALA A 204 24.76 -2.36 13.61
N ALA A 205 23.92 -1.49 14.16
CA ALA A 205 24.34 -0.41 15.04
C ALA A 205 24.93 -0.95 16.34
N ASP A 206 24.30 -1.98 16.92
CA ASP A 206 24.78 -2.67 18.12
C ASP A 206 26.18 -3.25 17.93
N LYS A 207 26.41 -3.97 16.82
CA LYS A 207 27.75 -4.52 16.48
C LYS A 207 28.82 -3.46 16.23
N ARG A 208 28.43 -2.30 15.67
CA ARG A 208 29.39 -1.27 15.24
C ARG A 208 29.79 -0.32 16.36
N PHE A 209 28.85 0.02 17.24
CA PHE A 209 29.03 1.05 18.24
C PHE A 209 28.97 0.53 19.68
N GLY A 210 28.37 -0.65 19.92
CA GLY A 210 28.14 -1.16 21.27
C GLY A 210 27.43 -0.13 22.16
N ASP A 211 27.81 -0.07 23.43
CA ASP A 211 27.33 0.92 24.40
C ASP A 211 28.23 2.17 24.48
N ASN A 212 29.00 2.46 23.43
CA ASN A 212 29.87 3.64 23.43
C ASN A 212 29.01 4.92 23.51
N ILE A 213 29.26 5.73 24.55
CA ILE A 213 28.51 6.96 24.83
C ILE A 213 29.15 8.12 24.09
N ILE A 214 28.32 8.98 23.49
CA ILE A 214 28.79 10.26 22.94
C ILE A 214 29.11 11.20 24.10
N ALA A 215 30.39 11.51 24.30
CA ALA A 215 30.91 12.29 25.42
C ALA A 215 30.29 13.69 25.56
N ASP A 216 29.70 14.23 24.50
CA ASP A 216 29.17 15.59 24.42
C ASP A 216 27.66 15.69 24.77
N THR A 217 26.91 14.60 24.66
CA THR A 217 25.42 14.60 24.84
C THR A 217 24.90 13.54 25.80
N GLY A 218 25.76 12.62 26.28
CA GLY A 218 25.38 11.53 27.18
C GLY A 218 24.48 10.46 26.54
N LYS A 219 24.13 10.59 25.25
CA LYS A 219 23.34 9.61 24.49
C LYS A 219 24.26 8.51 23.93
N SER A 220 23.76 7.27 23.89
CA SER A 220 24.46 6.16 23.25
C SER A 220 24.63 6.43 21.76
N GLN A 221 25.84 6.18 21.23
CA GLN A 221 26.14 6.39 19.80
C GLN A 221 25.29 5.46 18.91
N LYS A 222 24.86 4.32 19.45
CA LYS A 222 23.89 3.41 18.83
C LYS A 222 22.54 4.10 18.62
N ASP A 223 21.99 4.74 19.65
CA ASP A 223 20.68 5.39 19.59
C ASP A 223 20.67 6.54 18.60
N ALA A 224 21.76 7.33 18.54
CA ALA A 224 21.93 8.38 17.55
C ALA A 224 21.92 7.83 16.11
N SER A 225 22.61 6.70 15.88
CA SER A 225 22.63 6.07 14.56
C SER A 225 21.26 5.52 14.14
N VAL A 226 20.57 4.82 15.05
CA VAL A 226 19.21 4.29 14.80
C VAL A 226 18.23 5.42 14.52
N HIS A 227 18.32 6.51 15.29
CA HIS A 227 17.48 7.70 15.10
C HIS A 227 17.62 8.31 13.71
N ILE A 228 18.85 8.48 13.20
CA ILE A 228 19.09 9.01 11.85
C ILE A 228 18.45 8.10 10.78
N HIS A 229 18.62 6.78 10.88
CA HIS A 229 18.02 5.85 9.93
C HIS A 229 16.49 5.86 10.01
N HIS A 230 15.93 6.01 11.21
CA HIS A 230 14.49 6.13 11.42
C HIS A 230 13.91 7.34 10.67
N HIS A 231 14.53 8.52 10.81
CA HIS A 231 14.10 9.73 10.09
C HIS A 231 14.18 9.60 8.57
N ILE A 232 15.30 9.08 8.06
CA ILE A 232 15.49 8.94 6.62
C ILE A 232 14.47 7.96 6.04
N LEU A 233 14.32 6.78 6.66
CA LEU A 233 13.43 5.74 6.15
C LEU A 233 11.96 6.13 6.33
N LEU A 234 11.53 6.52 7.52
CA LEU A 234 10.11 6.71 7.81
C LEU A 234 9.59 8.09 7.40
N ASP A 235 10.29 9.17 7.75
CA ASP A 235 9.78 10.53 7.50
C ASP A 235 10.00 10.94 6.03
N LEU A 236 11.25 10.86 5.55
CA LEU A 236 11.58 11.28 4.18
C LEU A 236 11.10 10.26 3.16
N ILE A 237 11.60 9.02 3.21
CA ILE A 237 11.27 8.01 2.19
C ILE A 237 9.80 7.59 2.32
N GLY A 238 9.24 7.50 3.53
CA GLY A 238 7.80 7.23 3.70
C GLY A 238 6.91 8.26 3.00
N SER A 239 7.24 9.55 3.10
CA SER A 239 6.52 10.60 2.38
C SER A 239 6.70 10.52 0.86
N LEU A 240 7.91 10.17 0.39
CA LEU A 240 8.16 9.93 -1.04
C LEU A 240 7.41 8.70 -1.56
N MET A 241 7.20 7.67 -0.75
CA MET A 241 6.44 6.49 -1.13
C MET A 241 4.95 6.77 -1.34
N ILE A 242 4.38 7.73 -0.61
CA ILE A 242 3.02 8.23 -0.87
C ILE A 242 2.99 9.00 -2.20
N LEU A 243 4.08 9.67 -2.58
CA LEU A 243 4.20 10.39 -3.85
C LEU A 243 4.34 9.46 -5.07
N VAL A 244 4.93 8.26 -4.92
CA VAL A 244 5.22 7.33 -6.02
C VAL A 244 4.02 7.05 -6.94
N PRO A 245 2.80 6.74 -6.45
CA PRO A 245 1.62 6.60 -7.29
C PRO A 245 1.33 7.79 -8.20
N TYR A 246 1.49 9.02 -7.69
CA TYR A 246 1.27 10.25 -8.46
C TYR A 246 2.29 10.39 -9.58
N LEU A 247 3.54 9.98 -9.35
CA LEU A 247 4.59 9.98 -10.37
C LEU A 247 4.29 9.00 -11.50
N PHE A 248 3.76 7.81 -11.19
CA PHE A 248 3.32 6.87 -12.23
C PHE A 248 2.23 7.47 -13.10
N ARG A 249 1.26 8.15 -12.49
CA ARG A 249 0.17 8.79 -13.22
C ARG A 249 0.63 10.00 -14.05
N LEU A 250 1.49 10.84 -13.47
CA LEU A 250 2.13 11.95 -14.16
C LEU A 250 2.86 11.46 -15.41
N LYS A 251 3.66 10.40 -15.29
CA LYS A 251 4.37 9.78 -16.42
C LYS A 251 3.40 9.36 -17.52
N GLN A 252 2.31 8.67 -17.19
CA GLN A 252 1.30 8.25 -18.16
C GLN A 252 0.65 9.44 -18.87
N CYS A 253 0.33 10.50 -18.13
CA CYS A 253 -0.25 11.72 -18.70
C CYS A 253 0.72 12.43 -19.66
N ILE A 254 2.02 12.43 -19.36
CA ILE A 254 3.07 12.96 -20.25
C ILE A 254 3.20 12.07 -21.50
N ALA A 255 3.18 10.75 -21.35
CA ALA A 255 3.23 9.82 -22.48
C ALA A 255 2.03 10.05 -23.43
N ASP A 256 0.82 10.18 -22.88
CA ASP A 256 -0.39 10.45 -23.65
C ASP A 256 -0.38 11.84 -24.31
N TYR A 257 0.22 12.85 -23.68
CA TYR A 257 0.39 14.17 -24.29
C TYR A 257 1.27 14.09 -25.55
N ASN A 258 2.30 13.27 -25.51
CA ASN A 258 3.23 13.12 -26.64
C ASN A 258 2.71 12.21 -27.75
N THR A 259 1.83 11.27 -27.44
CA THR A 259 1.42 10.20 -28.37
C THR A 259 0.02 10.37 -28.97
N LYS A 260 -0.91 11.05 -28.28
CA LYS A 260 -2.28 11.20 -28.78
C LYS A 260 -2.36 12.08 -30.04
N ALA A 261 -3.15 11.62 -31.00
CA ALA A 261 -3.25 12.24 -32.32
C ALA A 261 -3.90 13.63 -32.29
N THR A 262 -4.96 13.83 -31.50
CA THR A 262 -5.73 15.08 -31.55
C THR A 262 -5.23 16.12 -30.54
N PRO A 263 -5.20 17.43 -30.89
CA PRO A 263 -4.77 18.48 -29.98
C PRO A 263 -5.67 18.58 -28.73
N THR A 264 -6.98 18.33 -28.88
CA THR A 264 -7.93 18.32 -27.76
C THR A 264 -7.60 17.22 -26.75
N GLN A 265 -7.27 16.01 -27.20
CA GLN A 265 -6.85 14.93 -26.32
C GLN A 265 -5.52 15.22 -25.63
N ARG A 266 -4.55 15.77 -26.37
CA ARG A 266 -3.25 16.19 -25.80
C ARG A 266 -3.46 17.23 -24.70
N ARG A 267 -4.27 18.26 -24.94
CA ARG A 267 -4.59 19.28 -23.93
C ARG A 267 -5.19 18.67 -22.66
N LYS A 268 -6.11 17.70 -22.79
CA LYS A 268 -6.67 16.98 -21.63
C LYS A 268 -5.58 16.21 -20.86
N SER A 269 -4.69 15.51 -21.57
CA SER A 269 -3.57 14.79 -20.94
C SER A 269 -2.60 15.75 -20.23
N LEU A 270 -2.34 16.93 -20.81
CA LEU A 270 -1.50 17.96 -20.18
C LEU A 270 -2.13 18.53 -18.90
N LEU A 271 -3.44 18.82 -18.91
CA LEU A 271 -4.14 19.28 -17.72
C LEU A 271 -4.10 18.23 -16.60
N ASN A 272 -4.25 16.95 -16.95
CA ASN A 272 -4.08 15.87 -15.98
C ASN A 272 -2.62 15.78 -15.48
N ALA A 273 -1.63 15.94 -16.36
CA ALA A 273 -0.22 15.97 -15.96
C ALA A 273 0.03 17.10 -14.95
N ILE A 274 -0.50 18.30 -15.18
CA ILE A 274 -0.40 19.42 -14.24
C ILE A 274 -1.07 19.06 -12.91
N LYS A 275 -2.29 18.51 -12.93
CA LYS A 275 -3.02 18.08 -11.73
C LYS A 275 -2.22 17.10 -10.86
N TYR A 276 -1.57 16.10 -11.46
CA TYR A 276 -0.78 15.14 -10.68
C TYR A 276 0.61 15.70 -10.31
N GLY A 277 1.16 16.60 -11.13
CA GLY A 277 2.43 17.29 -10.87
C GLY A 277 2.37 18.24 -9.67
N THR A 278 1.23 18.90 -9.43
CA THR A 278 1.05 19.75 -8.25
C THR A 278 1.07 18.97 -6.94
N SER A 279 0.91 17.64 -6.95
CA SER A 279 1.07 16.85 -5.71
C SER A 279 2.53 16.72 -5.26
N ILE A 280 3.52 16.92 -6.15
CA ILE A 280 4.94 16.74 -5.83
C ILE A 280 5.42 17.67 -4.71
N PRO A 281 5.22 19.00 -4.79
CA PRO A 281 5.70 19.89 -3.74
C PRO A 281 5.05 19.61 -2.38
N VAL A 282 3.75 19.26 -2.35
CA VAL A 282 3.02 18.92 -1.11
C VAL A 282 3.70 17.78 -0.37
N TYR A 283 3.97 16.66 -1.04
CA TYR A 283 4.53 15.48 -0.39
C TYR A 283 6.00 15.68 0.01
N CYS A 284 6.79 16.41 -0.79
CA CYS A 284 8.15 16.79 -0.41
C CYS A 284 8.17 17.68 0.84
N LEU A 285 7.30 18.69 0.89
CA LEU A 285 7.15 19.58 2.05
C LEU A 285 6.59 18.84 3.27
N SER A 286 5.68 17.88 3.06
CA SER A 286 5.14 17.04 4.14
C SER A 286 6.20 16.17 4.79
N GLY A 287 7.11 15.56 4.00
CA GLY A 287 8.24 14.80 4.53
C GLY A 287 9.23 15.69 5.28
N TYR A 288 9.56 16.86 4.72
CA TYR A 288 10.41 17.84 5.40
C TYR A 288 9.81 18.33 6.72
N TYR A 289 8.51 18.61 6.75
CA TYR A 289 7.79 18.99 7.96
C TYR A 289 7.79 17.88 9.01
N SER A 290 7.56 16.63 8.60
CA SER A 290 7.56 15.47 9.50
C SER A 290 8.94 15.23 10.11
N TRP A 291 10.00 15.38 9.31
CA TRP A 291 11.39 15.35 9.78
C TRP A 291 11.60 16.41 10.88
N ILE A 292 11.37 17.69 10.59
CA ILE A 292 11.59 18.77 11.58
C ILE A 292 10.79 18.50 12.87
N LYS A 293 9.55 18.06 12.73
CA LYS A 293 8.69 17.76 13.88
C LYS A 293 9.27 16.64 14.76
N SER A 294 9.86 15.61 14.15
CA SER A 294 10.47 14.52 14.89
C SER A 294 11.80 14.97 15.54
N ASP A 295 12.61 15.80 14.86
CA ASP A 295 13.85 16.38 15.43
C ASP A 295 13.59 17.26 16.67
N ILE A 296 12.48 18.01 16.69
CA ILE A 296 12.04 18.79 17.86
C ILE A 296 11.68 17.89 19.04
N LYS A 297 11.15 16.70 18.78
CA LYS A 297 10.76 15.75 19.82
C LYS A 297 11.98 15.08 20.45
N SER A 298 13.06 14.92 19.70
CA SER A 298 14.28 14.21 20.12
C SER A 298 15.35 15.08 20.77
N THR A 299 15.24 16.41 20.65
CA THR A 299 16.28 17.38 21.04
C THR A 299 15.77 18.34 22.11
N ASP A 300 16.64 18.73 23.05
CA ASP A 300 16.31 19.72 24.09
C ASP A 300 16.35 21.17 23.55
N ASP A 301 17.00 21.40 22.40
CA ASP A 301 17.09 22.70 21.70
C ASP A 301 15.80 23.09 20.96
N LYS A 302 14.66 23.01 21.65
CA LYS A 302 13.34 23.33 21.09
C LYS A 302 13.26 24.78 20.60
N ASP A 303 13.99 25.70 21.24
CA ASP A 303 13.97 27.13 20.92
C ASP A 303 14.63 27.44 19.56
N LEU A 304 15.62 26.65 19.14
CA LEU A 304 16.29 26.81 17.85
C LEU A 304 15.43 26.28 16.68
N LEU A 305 14.70 25.18 16.92
CA LEU A 305 13.89 24.50 15.91
C LEU A 305 12.45 25.02 15.83
N ALA A 306 11.92 25.67 16.88
CA ALA A 306 10.60 26.29 16.91
C ALA A 306 10.33 27.27 15.73
N PRO A 307 11.25 28.19 15.36
CA PRO A 307 11.03 29.03 14.19
C PRO A 307 10.99 28.20 12.90
N MET A 308 11.88 27.23 12.70
CA MET A 308 11.85 26.36 11.50
C MET A 308 10.54 25.59 11.39
N TYR A 309 10.04 25.02 12.48
CA TYR A 309 8.74 24.35 12.51
C TYR A 309 7.58 25.28 12.22
N LYS A 310 7.60 26.52 12.75
CA LYS A 310 6.58 27.52 12.43
C LYS A 310 6.57 27.85 10.94
N HIS A 311 7.73 28.04 10.31
CA HIS A 311 7.84 28.27 8.88
C HIS A 311 7.38 27.06 8.06
N ALA A 312 7.83 25.85 8.40
CA ALA A 312 7.41 24.62 7.73
C ALA A 312 5.91 24.38 7.85
N LYS A 313 5.32 24.64 9.03
CA LYS A 313 3.87 24.57 9.26
C LYS A 313 3.10 25.60 8.42
N ILE A 314 3.59 26.84 8.35
CA ILE A 314 2.99 27.89 7.52
C ILE A 314 3.01 27.46 6.05
N ILE A 315 4.18 27.06 5.54
CA ILE A 315 4.34 26.62 4.15
C ILE A 315 3.43 25.42 3.85
N PHE A 316 3.31 24.47 4.78
CA PHE A 316 2.43 23.31 4.64
C PHE A 316 0.94 23.65 4.69
N ILE A 317 0.52 24.64 5.48
CA ILE A 317 -0.90 25.07 5.57
C ILE A 317 -1.33 25.88 4.35
N PHE A 318 -0.44 26.69 3.77
CA PHE A 318 -0.74 27.54 2.62
C PHE A 318 -0.75 26.80 1.28
N TRP A 319 -0.23 25.58 1.23
CA TRP A 319 -0.23 24.71 0.05
C TRP A 319 -1.44 23.78 0.05
#